data_AF-A0A955TBL7-F1
#
_entry.id   AF-A0A955TBL7-F1
#
_cell.length_a   1.000
_cell.length_b   1.000
_cell.length_c   1.000
_cell.angle_alpha   90.00
_cell.angle_beta   90.00
_cell.angle_gamma   90.00
#
_symmetry.space_group_name_H-M   'P 1'
#
loop_
_entity.id
_entity.type
_entity.pdbx_description
1 polymer ?
#
loop_
_entity_poly.entity_id
_entity_poly.type
_entity_poly.pdbx_seq_one_letter_code
_entity_poly.pdbx_strand_id
1 'polypeptide(L)'
;CPYYKGGGRRSWFSSILLGGPEGFDEDRRIELPTDGGAGGLISDFNFDGYTDVFFWCHRRDGSTDEVGVFGDHFTNSFLYFNGPAGFNVENREEIPSQGVHYDTGTDIGNIRDRSYRFDYISSARDCGGKSPASISWVGQTPGLTSLKFQIRTADSEDGLKDAKWHGPGGVGTYFTDSGTPLDFEEAPEWIQYRAILDTENGAASPILSSVEIDFE
;
A
#
# COMPACT_ATOMS: atom_id res chain seq x y z
N CYS A 1 2.38 11.15 -16.64
CA CYS A 1 3.22 11.04 -17.85
C CYS A 1 4.64 11.51 -17.56
N PRO A 2 5.52 10.59 -17.15
CA PRO A 2 6.93 10.89 -16.95
C PRO A 2 7.60 11.35 -18.25
N TYR A 3 8.34 12.46 -18.20
CA TYR A 3 9.13 12.92 -19.35
C TYR A 3 10.57 12.43 -19.21
N TYR A 4 10.92 11.43 -20.02
CA TYR A 4 12.27 10.87 -19.97
C TYR A 4 13.28 11.67 -20.79
N LYS A 5 12.93 12.08 -22.02
CA LYS A 5 13.81 12.80 -22.95
C LYS A 5 13.03 13.43 -24.11
N GLY A 6 13.51 14.57 -24.60
CA GLY A 6 13.04 15.21 -25.84
C GLY A 6 13.98 16.33 -26.27
N GLY A 7 14.28 16.41 -27.58
CA GLY A 7 15.24 17.39 -28.12
C GLY A 7 16.66 17.30 -27.52
N GLY A 8 17.02 16.16 -26.90
CA GLY A 8 18.28 15.99 -26.16
C GLY A 8 18.21 16.34 -24.67
N ARG A 9 17.18 17.08 -24.25
CA ARG A 9 16.94 17.53 -22.87
C ARG A 9 16.35 16.42 -22.01
N ARG A 10 16.83 16.30 -20.77
CA ARG A 10 16.35 15.40 -19.70
C ARG A 10 15.72 16.17 -18.54
N SER A 11 16.21 17.37 -18.23
CA SER A 11 15.74 18.20 -17.12
C SER A 11 14.62 19.13 -17.59
N TRP A 12 13.36 18.73 -17.39
CA TRP A 12 12.20 19.53 -17.79
C TRP A 12 11.03 19.33 -16.82
N PHE A 13 9.93 18.72 -17.25
CA PHE A 13 8.78 18.42 -16.40
C PHE A 13 8.18 17.07 -16.77
N SER A 14 7.56 16.41 -15.81
CA SER A 14 6.60 15.34 -16.04
C SER A 14 5.18 15.90 -15.92
N SER A 15 4.23 15.33 -16.65
CA SER A 15 2.88 15.89 -16.73
C SER A 15 1.84 14.98 -16.10
N ILE A 16 0.83 15.56 -15.46
CA ILE A 16 -0.41 14.90 -15.05
C ILE A 16 -1.49 15.36 -16.02
N LEU A 17 -2.08 14.43 -16.79
CA LEU A 17 -3.19 14.75 -17.70
C LEU A 17 -4.49 14.73 -16.91
N LEU A 18 -5.22 15.84 -16.95
CA LEU A 18 -6.50 15.96 -16.25
C LEU A 18 -7.61 15.44 -17.16
N GLY A 19 -8.46 14.58 -16.61
CA GLY A 19 -9.66 14.11 -17.30
C GLY A 19 -10.74 15.20 -17.37
N GLY A 20 -11.58 15.11 -18.39
CA GLY A 20 -12.82 15.89 -18.53
C GLY A 20 -13.93 15.07 -19.19
N PRO A 21 -15.09 15.68 -19.47
CA PRO A 21 -16.22 14.99 -20.11
C PRO A 21 -15.88 14.33 -21.45
N GLU A 22 -14.93 14.91 -22.19
CA GLU A 22 -14.45 14.42 -23.49
C GLU A 22 -13.20 13.53 -23.38
N GLY A 23 -12.82 13.12 -22.15
CA GLY A 23 -11.61 12.33 -21.88
C GLY A 23 -10.39 13.18 -21.53
N PHE A 24 -9.20 12.66 -21.84
CA PHE A 24 -7.93 13.34 -21.59
C PHE A 24 -7.59 14.31 -22.72
N ASP A 25 -6.90 15.37 -22.36
CA ASP A 25 -6.47 16.43 -23.28
C ASP A 25 -5.05 16.84 -22.92
N GLU A 26 -4.13 16.79 -23.87
CA GLU A 26 -2.72 17.09 -23.63
C GLU A 26 -2.54 18.54 -23.17
N ASP A 27 -3.37 19.48 -23.61
CA ASP A 27 -3.30 20.89 -23.19
C ASP A 27 -3.91 21.10 -21.79
N ARG A 28 -4.65 20.13 -21.28
CA ARG A 28 -5.25 20.13 -19.93
C ARG A 28 -4.39 19.30 -18.99
N ARG A 29 -3.23 19.84 -18.66
CA ARG A 29 -2.24 19.14 -17.82
C ARG A 29 -1.67 20.02 -16.72
N ILE A 30 -1.18 19.36 -15.69
CA ILE A 30 -0.30 19.95 -14.69
C ILE A 30 1.12 19.50 -15.03
N GLU A 31 2.08 20.43 -15.02
CA GLU A 31 3.49 20.14 -15.26
C GLU A 31 4.27 20.29 -13.95
N LEU A 32 4.98 19.23 -13.56
CA LEU A 32 5.81 19.19 -12.35
C LEU A 32 7.27 18.96 -12.75
N PRO A 33 8.22 19.79 -12.29
CA PRO A 33 9.63 19.64 -12.66
C PRO A 33 10.19 18.24 -12.36
N THR A 34 10.94 17.66 -13.29
CA THR A 34 11.59 16.35 -13.09
C THR A 34 12.88 16.25 -13.89
N ASP A 35 13.75 15.34 -13.49
CA ASP A 35 15.02 15.05 -14.15
C ASP A 35 15.01 13.65 -14.79
N GLY A 36 14.61 13.60 -16.07
CA GLY A 36 14.49 12.35 -16.81
C GLY A 36 13.51 11.39 -16.16
N GLY A 37 12.25 11.81 -16.01
CA GLY A 37 11.19 11.03 -15.39
C GLY A 37 11.08 9.64 -16.01
N ALA A 38 11.28 8.60 -15.20
CA ALA A 38 11.36 7.20 -15.63
C ALA A 38 10.13 6.37 -15.22
N GLY A 39 9.27 6.92 -14.37
CA GLY A 39 8.05 6.28 -13.89
C GLY A 39 7.34 7.16 -12.88
N GLY A 40 6.21 6.69 -12.35
CA GLY A 40 5.52 7.41 -11.29
C GLY A 40 4.58 6.55 -10.46
N LEU A 41 4.38 6.96 -9.22
CA LEU A 41 3.52 6.30 -8.24
C LEU A 41 2.54 7.30 -7.66
N ILE A 42 1.30 6.86 -7.44
CA ILE A 42 0.20 7.73 -7.03
C ILE A 42 -0.44 7.15 -5.78
N SER A 43 -0.45 7.92 -4.70
CA SER A 43 -1.13 7.61 -3.45
C SER A 43 -1.23 8.90 -2.62
N ASP A 44 -1.98 8.88 -1.52
CA ASP A 44 -1.94 9.97 -0.52
C ASP A 44 -0.89 9.56 0.53
N PHE A 45 0.34 10.04 0.36
CA PHE A 45 1.50 9.58 1.13
C PHE A 45 1.58 10.20 2.52
N ASN A 46 0.95 11.36 2.71
CA ASN A 46 0.93 12.07 3.99
C ASN A 46 -0.41 11.94 4.73
N PHE A 47 -1.39 11.24 4.15
CA PHE A 47 -2.72 10.99 4.69
C PHE A 47 -3.55 12.26 4.94
N ASP A 48 -3.42 13.27 4.07
CA ASP A 48 -4.15 14.54 4.18
C ASP A 48 -5.46 14.58 3.38
N GLY A 49 -5.79 13.49 2.66
CA GLY A 49 -6.97 13.35 1.83
C GLY A 49 -6.79 13.84 0.39
N TYR A 50 -5.60 14.31 0.01
CA TYR A 50 -5.27 14.72 -1.35
C TYR A 50 -4.27 13.74 -1.96
N THR A 51 -4.55 13.29 -3.18
CA THR A 51 -3.68 12.34 -3.87
C THR A 51 -2.39 13.02 -4.35
N ASP A 52 -1.26 12.47 -3.95
CA ASP A 52 0.09 12.91 -4.27
C ASP A 52 0.68 12.14 -5.47
N VAL A 53 1.84 12.59 -5.95
CA VAL A 53 2.56 11.89 -7.02
C VAL A 53 4.06 11.82 -6.72
N PHE A 54 4.60 10.61 -6.75
CA PHE A 54 6.02 10.35 -6.74
C PHE A 54 6.54 10.11 -8.16
N PHE A 55 7.60 10.79 -8.55
CA PHE A 55 8.30 10.59 -9.82
C PHE A 55 9.72 10.08 -9.59
N TRP A 56 10.06 8.97 -10.24
CA TRP A 56 11.44 8.50 -10.32
C TRP A 56 12.20 9.31 -11.36
N CYS A 57 13.34 9.86 -10.97
CA CYS A 57 14.19 10.68 -11.83
C CYS A 57 15.48 9.94 -12.18
N HIS A 58 15.67 9.66 -13.46
CA HIS A 58 16.81 8.87 -13.92
C HIS A 58 18.10 9.69 -14.01
N ARG A 59 18.01 10.93 -14.52
CA ARG A 59 19.19 11.68 -14.96
C ARG A 59 18.85 13.14 -15.18
N ARG A 60 19.73 14.04 -14.75
CA ARG A 60 19.66 15.47 -15.06
C ARG A 60 20.61 15.87 -16.18
N ASP A 61 20.32 16.95 -16.88
CA ASP A 61 21.19 17.45 -17.97
C ASP A 61 22.51 18.02 -17.45
N GLY A 62 22.49 18.73 -16.32
CA GLY A 62 23.67 19.40 -15.77
C GLY A 62 24.23 20.50 -16.67
N SER A 63 25.53 20.77 -16.54
CA SER A 63 26.23 21.82 -17.28
C SER A 63 27.46 21.26 -18.00
N THR A 64 27.66 21.64 -19.27
CA THR A 64 28.88 21.31 -20.02
C THR A 64 30.12 22.06 -19.53
N ASP A 65 29.91 23.11 -18.73
CA ASP A 65 30.98 23.98 -18.24
C ASP A 65 31.51 23.55 -16.86
N GLU A 66 30.85 22.58 -16.23
CA GLU A 66 31.20 22.04 -14.91
C GLU A 66 31.56 20.55 -15.03
N VAL A 67 32.75 20.20 -14.53
CA VAL A 67 33.24 18.82 -14.60
C VAL A 67 32.40 17.91 -13.70
N GLY A 68 31.93 16.80 -14.27
CA GLY A 68 31.26 15.73 -13.52
C GLY A 68 29.76 15.89 -13.35
N VAL A 69 29.15 17.02 -13.78
CA VAL A 69 27.70 17.22 -13.66
C VAL A 69 26.95 17.09 -14.99
N PHE A 70 27.64 17.20 -16.14
CA PHE A 70 27.00 17.03 -17.44
C PHE A 70 26.43 15.63 -17.61
N GLY A 71 25.11 15.56 -17.65
CA GLY A 71 24.39 14.32 -17.85
C GLY A 71 24.61 13.34 -16.70
N ASP A 72 24.66 13.85 -15.47
CA ASP A 72 24.85 13.02 -14.28
C ASP A 72 23.59 12.20 -13.95
N HIS A 73 23.81 10.95 -13.54
CA HIS A 73 22.77 10.02 -13.08
C HIS A 73 22.55 10.12 -11.56
N PHE A 74 23.42 10.83 -10.82
CA PHE A 74 23.13 11.21 -9.44
C PHE A 74 22.11 12.35 -9.43
N THR A 75 20.83 11.98 -9.35
CA THR A 75 19.71 12.93 -9.24
C THR A 75 18.67 12.41 -8.27
N ASN A 76 18.05 13.33 -7.52
CA ASN A 76 16.96 12.99 -6.61
C ASN A 76 15.69 12.67 -7.39
N SER A 77 14.90 11.74 -6.85
CA SER A 77 13.51 11.51 -7.24
C SER A 77 12.61 12.44 -6.42
N PHE A 78 11.43 12.77 -6.93
CA PHE A 78 10.62 13.83 -6.34
C PHE A 78 9.24 13.31 -5.94
N LEU A 79 8.90 13.46 -4.66
CA LEU A 79 7.56 13.25 -4.13
C LEU A 79 6.86 14.61 -4.03
N TYR A 80 5.87 14.84 -4.88
CA TYR A 80 5.07 16.05 -4.89
C TYR A 80 3.81 15.85 -4.07
N PHE A 81 3.67 16.65 -3.01
CA PHE A 81 2.47 16.64 -2.18
C PHE A 81 1.41 17.58 -2.78
N ASN A 82 0.20 17.06 -2.91
CA ASN A 82 -0.96 17.80 -3.35
C ASN A 82 -1.62 18.51 -2.14
N GLY A 83 -2.75 19.17 -2.37
CA GLY A 83 -3.49 19.81 -1.29
C GLY A 83 -4.77 20.49 -1.76
N PRO A 84 -5.46 21.21 -0.86
CA PRO A 84 -6.73 21.89 -1.17
C PRO A 84 -6.62 22.93 -2.29
N ALA A 85 -5.44 23.52 -2.48
CA ALA A 85 -5.16 24.51 -3.52
C ALA A 85 -4.61 23.87 -4.82
N GLY A 86 -4.47 22.55 -4.87
CA GLY A 86 -3.76 21.82 -5.92
C GLY A 86 -2.26 21.72 -5.69
N PHE A 87 -1.55 21.12 -6.65
CA PHE A 87 -0.11 20.94 -6.58
C PHE A 87 0.66 22.27 -6.53
N ASN A 88 1.70 22.29 -5.69
CA ASN A 88 2.71 23.35 -5.64
C ASN A 88 4.09 22.71 -5.88
N VAL A 89 4.85 23.23 -6.84
CA VAL A 89 6.17 22.68 -7.21
C VAL A 89 7.21 22.74 -6.09
N GLU A 90 7.03 23.66 -5.14
CA GLU A 90 7.89 23.77 -3.95
C GLU A 90 7.44 22.85 -2.81
N ASN A 91 6.20 22.34 -2.84
CA ASN A 91 5.69 21.39 -1.86
C ASN A 91 6.08 19.97 -2.26
N ARG A 92 7.38 19.68 -2.18
CA ARG A 92 7.93 18.37 -2.54
C ARG A 92 9.01 17.92 -1.58
N GLU A 93 9.18 16.61 -1.50
CA GLU A 93 10.33 15.99 -0.88
C GLU A 93 11.29 15.46 -1.96
N GLU A 94 12.59 15.62 -1.70
CA GLU A 94 13.65 15.06 -2.54
C GLU A 94 14.10 13.74 -1.95
N ILE A 95 13.83 12.66 -2.67
CA ILE A 95 14.24 11.31 -2.29
C ILE A 95 15.60 11.03 -2.95
N PRO A 96 16.68 10.83 -2.17
CA PRO A 96 17.98 10.52 -2.74
C PRO A 96 17.93 9.28 -3.61
N SER A 97 18.31 9.42 -4.87
CA SER A 97 18.39 8.32 -5.83
C SER A 97 19.61 8.43 -6.73
N GLN A 98 20.01 7.32 -7.34
CA GLN A 98 21.12 7.28 -8.28
C GLN A 98 20.71 6.46 -9.50
N GLY A 99 20.37 7.15 -10.59
CA GLY A 99 20.16 6.52 -11.89
C GLY A 99 18.96 5.59 -11.97
N VAL A 100 17.86 5.87 -11.25
CA VAL A 100 16.66 5.02 -11.28
C VAL A 100 16.08 4.99 -12.70
N HIS A 101 16.20 3.83 -13.35
CA HIS A 101 15.85 3.67 -14.78
C HIS A 101 14.44 3.08 -14.98
N TYR A 102 13.81 2.58 -13.92
CA TYR A 102 12.49 1.94 -13.94
C TYR A 102 11.75 2.23 -12.63
N ASP A 103 10.43 2.05 -12.65
CA ASP A 103 9.53 2.10 -11.50
C ASP A 103 9.16 0.69 -11.01
N THR A 104 8.04 0.57 -10.29
CA THR A 104 7.52 -0.71 -9.81
C THR A 104 6.76 -1.41 -10.95
N GLY A 105 7.14 -2.65 -11.27
CA GLY A 105 6.46 -3.46 -12.28
C GLY A 105 5.03 -3.89 -11.91
N THR A 106 4.52 -3.47 -10.76
CA THR A 106 3.15 -3.65 -10.30
C THR A 106 2.73 -2.40 -9.55
N ASP A 107 1.51 -1.96 -9.80
CA ASP A 107 0.87 -0.82 -9.12
C ASP A 107 0.68 -1.10 -7.62
N ILE A 108 0.39 -0.07 -6.84
CA ILE A 108 0.03 -0.22 -5.42
C ILE A 108 -1.24 -1.07 -5.29
N GLY A 109 -1.28 -1.92 -4.26
CA GLY A 109 -2.42 -2.75 -3.94
C GLY A 109 -2.26 -4.19 -4.42
N ASN A 110 -3.31 -4.97 -4.18
CA ASN A 110 -3.29 -6.40 -4.40
C ASN A 110 -3.22 -6.73 -5.89
N ILE A 111 -2.25 -7.55 -6.30
CA ILE A 111 -2.08 -7.93 -7.70
C ILE A 111 -3.31 -8.66 -8.28
N ARG A 112 -4.08 -9.35 -7.43
CA ARG A 112 -5.21 -10.18 -7.81
C ARG A 112 -6.44 -9.36 -8.17
N ASP A 113 -6.75 -8.35 -7.37
CA ASP A 113 -8.03 -7.62 -7.45
C ASP A 113 -7.91 -6.09 -7.28
N ARG A 114 -6.67 -5.57 -7.19
CA ARG A 114 -6.34 -4.15 -7.05
C ARG A 114 -6.88 -3.49 -5.78
N SER A 115 -7.40 -4.27 -4.83
CA SER A 115 -7.80 -3.73 -3.54
C SER A 115 -6.58 -3.37 -2.69
N TYR A 116 -6.75 -2.44 -1.76
CA TYR A 116 -5.73 -2.12 -0.74
C TYR A 116 -5.77 -3.09 0.45
N ARG A 117 -6.23 -4.33 0.22
CA ARG A 117 -6.37 -5.35 1.26
C ARG A 117 -5.60 -6.60 0.87
N PHE A 118 -4.86 -7.12 1.83
CA PHE A 118 -4.12 -8.36 1.72
C PHE A 118 -4.56 -9.27 2.85
N ASP A 119 -4.66 -10.57 2.59
CA ASP A 119 -5.03 -11.55 3.59
C ASP A 119 -3.97 -12.65 3.75
N TYR A 120 -3.82 -13.09 4.99
CA TYR A 120 -3.09 -14.29 5.35
C TYR A 120 -4.04 -15.23 6.07
N ILE A 121 -4.16 -16.46 5.57
CA ILE A 121 -4.94 -17.52 6.20
C ILE A 121 -3.96 -18.43 6.96
N SER A 122 -4.19 -18.60 8.26
CA SER A 122 -3.36 -19.46 9.11
C SER A 122 -3.46 -20.92 8.68
N SER A 123 -2.55 -21.79 9.15
CA SER A 123 -2.83 -23.22 9.12
C SER A 123 -4.11 -23.56 9.89
N ALA A 124 -4.81 -24.60 9.47
CA ALA A 124 -5.89 -25.18 10.26
C ALA A 124 -5.31 -25.80 11.55
N ARG A 125 -6.05 -25.68 12.65
CA ARG A 125 -5.60 -26.17 13.96
C ARG A 125 -6.68 -27.02 14.61
N ASP A 126 -6.33 -28.27 14.90
CA ASP A 126 -7.06 -29.14 15.82
C ASP A 126 -6.99 -28.55 17.24
N CYS A 127 -8.14 -28.34 17.85
CA CYS A 127 -8.30 -27.79 19.20
C CYS A 127 -7.96 -28.85 20.28
N GLY A 128 -7.92 -30.14 19.94
CA GLY A 128 -7.48 -31.21 20.83
C GLY A 128 -8.37 -31.37 22.07
N GLY A 129 -9.66 -31.07 21.93
CA GLY A 129 -10.63 -31.07 23.03
C GLY A 129 -10.53 -29.89 23.99
N LYS A 130 -9.74 -28.86 23.67
CA LYS A 130 -9.68 -27.59 24.41
C LYS A 130 -10.52 -26.52 23.75
N SER A 131 -11.01 -25.56 24.52
CA SER A 131 -11.80 -24.45 23.99
C SER A 131 -10.89 -23.26 23.66
N PRO A 132 -10.88 -22.73 22.44
CA PRO A 132 -10.20 -21.46 22.17
C PRO A 132 -10.85 -20.34 22.98
N ALA A 133 -10.05 -19.54 23.67
CA ALA A 133 -10.53 -18.57 24.66
C ALA A 133 -10.32 -17.13 24.22
N SER A 134 -9.23 -16.82 23.51
CA SER A 134 -8.98 -15.46 23.01
C SER A 134 -8.11 -15.48 21.76
N ILE A 135 -8.14 -14.38 20.99
CA ILE A 135 -7.21 -14.12 19.91
C ILE A 135 -6.44 -12.83 20.19
N SER A 136 -5.11 -12.90 20.13
CA SER A 136 -4.21 -11.76 20.31
C SER A 136 -3.16 -11.72 19.21
N TRP A 137 -2.59 -10.54 18.98
CA TRP A 137 -1.54 -10.32 18.00
C TRP A 137 -0.65 -9.14 18.38
N VAL A 138 0.56 -9.15 17.82
CA VAL A 138 1.52 -8.05 17.88
C VAL A 138 1.75 -7.53 16.47
N GLY A 139 1.58 -6.23 16.28
CA GLY A 139 1.77 -5.59 14.99
C GLY A 139 1.89 -4.08 15.07
N GLN A 140 2.14 -3.47 13.92
CA GLN A 140 2.24 -2.02 13.73
C GLN A 140 1.30 -1.59 12.61
N THR A 141 0.59 -0.49 12.83
CA THR A 141 -0.37 0.09 11.88
C THR A 141 -0.02 1.55 11.64
N PRO A 142 1.02 1.86 10.84
CA PRO A 142 1.39 3.24 10.52
C PRO A 142 0.30 3.96 9.72
N GLY A 143 0.17 5.28 9.91
CA GLY A 143 -0.79 6.10 9.19
C GLY A 143 -2.23 5.66 9.41
N LEU A 144 -2.96 5.43 8.33
CA LEU A 144 -4.36 4.96 8.33
C LEU A 144 -4.50 3.44 8.12
N THR A 145 -3.40 2.69 8.16
CA THR A 145 -3.44 1.24 7.99
C THR A 145 -4.11 0.54 9.17
N SER A 146 -4.58 -0.69 8.97
CA SER A 146 -5.17 -1.48 10.05
C SER A 146 -4.91 -2.97 9.91
N LEU A 147 -4.91 -3.66 11.05
CA LEU A 147 -4.97 -5.11 11.16
C LEU A 147 -6.35 -5.51 11.64
N LYS A 148 -6.98 -6.46 10.94
CA LYS A 148 -8.29 -7.01 11.30
C LYS A 148 -8.21 -8.52 11.24
N PHE A 149 -8.93 -9.21 12.10
CA PHE A 149 -8.95 -10.67 12.12
C PHE A 149 -10.37 -11.19 11.97
N GLN A 150 -10.46 -12.38 11.41
CA GLN A 150 -11.66 -13.21 11.47
C GLN A 150 -11.24 -14.63 11.81
N ILE A 151 -12.14 -15.36 12.44
CA ILE A 151 -11.97 -16.80 12.67
C ILE A 151 -13.05 -17.57 11.93
N ARG A 152 -12.79 -18.85 11.73
CA ARG A 152 -13.80 -19.84 11.37
C ARG A 152 -13.51 -21.13 12.12
N THR A 153 -14.56 -21.87 12.40
CA THR A 153 -14.49 -23.14 13.12
C THR A 153 -15.31 -24.22 12.41
N ALA A 154 -15.00 -25.48 12.69
CA ALA A 154 -15.72 -26.64 12.16
C ALA A 154 -15.46 -27.90 12.99
N ASP A 155 -16.28 -28.93 12.80
CA ASP A 155 -16.10 -30.26 13.41
C ASP A 155 -15.01 -31.11 12.71
N SER A 156 -14.41 -30.61 11.63
CA SER A 156 -13.32 -31.29 10.93
C SER A 156 -12.47 -30.29 10.16
N GLU A 157 -11.22 -30.67 9.86
CA GLU A 157 -10.32 -29.85 9.03
C GLU A 157 -10.93 -29.52 7.67
N ASP A 158 -11.54 -30.52 7.02
CA ASP A 158 -12.20 -30.35 5.73
C ASP A 158 -13.43 -29.42 5.82
N GLY A 159 -14.17 -29.48 6.94
CA GLY A 159 -15.30 -28.60 7.20
C GLY A 159 -14.94 -27.12 7.24
N LEU A 160 -13.70 -26.77 7.58
CA LEU A 160 -13.24 -25.37 7.57
C LEU A 160 -13.36 -24.74 6.17
N LYS A 161 -13.26 -25.52 5.08
CA LYS A 161 -13.33 -25.00 3.70
C LYS A 161 -14.64 -24.27 3.41
N ASP A 162 -15.75 -24.76 3.97
CA ASP A 162 -17.09 -24.21 3.78
C ASP A 162 -17.56 -23.30 4.93
N ALA A 163 -16.88 -23.39 6.08
CA ALA A 163 -17.16 -22.59 7.27
C ALA A 163 -17.05 -21.09 7.00
N LYS A 164 -17.94 -20.31 7.65
CA LYS A 164 -18.03 -18.86 7.44
C LYS A 164 -17.06 -18.13 8.37
N TRP A 165 -16.39 -17.12 7.82
CA TRP A 165 -15.56 -16.21 8.58
C TRP A 165 -16.41 -15.27 9.43
N HIS A 166 -16.06 -15.11 10.69
CA HIS A 166 -16.77 -14.25 11.63
C HIS A 166 -15.82 -13.50 12.56
N GLY A 167 -16.35 -12.41 13.13
CA GLY A 167 -15.80 -11.66 14.24
C GLY A 167 -16.75 -11.70 15.45
N PRO A 168 -16.58 -10.82 16.44
CA PRO A 168 -17.45 -10.75 17.63
C PRO A 168 -18.92 -10.43 17.30
N GLY A 169 -19.17 -9.71 16.20
CA GLY A 169 -20.52 -9.37 15.74
C GLY A 169 -21.15 -10.42 14.82
N GLY A 170 -20.57 -11.62 14.73
CA GLY A 170 -21.04 -12.70 13.85
C GLY A 170 -20.41 -12.69 12.45
N VAL A 171 -21.05 -13.39 11.52
CA VAL A 171 -20.52 -13.66 10.17
C VAL A 171 -20.23 -12.35 9.42
N GLY A 172 -19.02 -12.27 8.84
CA GLY A 172 -18.58 -11.11 8.07
C GLY A 172 -18.06 -9.92 8.89
N THR A 173 -18.22 -9.95 10.22
CA THR A 173 -17.63 -8.93 11.13
C THR A 173 -16.18 -9.25 11.47
N TYR A 174 -15.47 -8.37 12.15
CA TYR A 174 -14.02 -8.47 12.38
C TYR A 174 -13.65 -8.29 13.84
N PHE A 175 -12.60 -8.99 14.29
CA PHE A 175 -11.84 -8.61 15.48
C PHE A 175 -10.90 -7.47 15.12
N THR A 176 -10.98 -6.37 15.87
CA THR A 176 -10.15 -5.17 15.70
C THR A 176 -9.22 -4.92 16.88
N ASP A 177 -9.47 -5.58 18.00
CA ASP A 177 -8.76 -5.38 19.26
C ASP A 177 -8.05 -6.67 19.67
N SER A 178 -6.74 -6.57 19.89
CA SER A 178 -5.90 -7.70 20.31
C SER A 178 -6.27 -8.14 21.72
N GLY A 179 -6.39 -9.45 21.94
CA GLY A 179 -6.83 -10.04 23.22
C GLY A 179 -8.36 -10.13 23.35
N THR A 180 -9.10 -9.96 22.25
CA THR A 180 -10.56 -10.11 22.28
C THR A 180 -10.93 -11.57 22.60
N PRO A 181 -11.86 -11.82 23.54
CA PRO A 181 -12.35 -13.17 23.83
C PRO A 181 -13.01 -13.84 22.63
N LEU A 182 -12.92 -15.16 22.59
CA LEU A 182 -13.61 -16.01 21.64
C LEU A 182 -14.75 -16.73 22.36
N ASP A 183 -15.99 -16.32 22.08
CA ASP A 183 -17.18 -16.92 22.66
C ASP A 183 -17.80 -17.91 21.66
N PHE A 184 -17.93 -19.17 22.07
CA PHE A 184 -18.59 -20.21 21.29
C PHE A 184 -19.74 -20.83 22.10
N GLU A 185 -20.87 -21.12 21.45
CA GLU A 185 -21.96 -21.87 22.08
C GLU A 185 -21.53 -23.31 22.40
N GLU A 186 -20.77 -23.92 21.50
CA GLU A 186 -20.16 -25.24 21.64
C GLU A 186 -18.68 -25.16 21.26
N ALA A 187 -17.83 -25.87 22.01
CA ALA A 187 -16.39 -25.87 21.77
C ALA A 187 -16.07 -26.50 20.40
N PRO A 188 -15.36 -25.79 19.50
CA PRO A 188 -15.07 -26.31 18.18
C PRO A 188 -13.96 -27.38 18.21
N GLU A 189 -13.99 -28.33 17.27
CA GLU A 189 -12.89 -29.28 17.09
C GLU A 189 -11.73 -28.68 16.29
N TRP A 190 -12.03 -27.82 15.32
CA TRP A 190 -11.04 -27.16 14.47
C TRP A 190 -11.26 -25.66 14.41
N ILE A 191 -10.16 -24.90 14.40
CA ILE A 191 -10.15 -23.45 14.26
C ILE A 191 -9.11 -23.00 13.23
N GLN A 192 -9.41 -21.89 12.57
CA GLN A 192 -8.47 -21.19 11.70
C GLN A 192 -8.75 -19.69 11.78
N TYR A 193 -7.70 -18.87 11.70
CA TYR A 193 -7.86 -17.42 11.57
C TYR A 193 -7.46 -16.95 10.17
N ARG A 194 -7.98 -15.79 9.79
CA ARG A 194 -7.41 -14.96 8.72
C ARG A 194 -7.06 -13.60 9.26
N ALA A 195 -5.85 -13.15 8.97
CA ALA A 195 -5.42 -11.78 9.17
C ALA A 195 -5.72 -10.98 7.89
N ILE A 196 -6.29 -9.80 8.04
CA ILE A 196 -6.49 -8.82 6.97
C ILE A 196 -5.59 -7.62 7.26
N LEU A 197 -4.69 -7.35 6.33
CA LEU A 197 -3.78 -6.22 6.30
C LEU A 197 -4.39 -5.18 5.37
N ASP A 198 -5.05 -4.19 5.95
CA ASP A 198 -5.71 -3.10 5.22
C ASP A 198 -4.73 -1.92 5.11
N THR A 199 -4.28 -1.62 3.90
CA THR A 199 -3.32 -0.56 3.64
C THR A 199 -3.98 0.79 3.37
N GLU A 200 -5.32 0.86 3.39
CA GLU A 200 -6.16 2.02 3.03
C GLU A 200 -5.98 2.47 1.57
N ASN A 201 -4.85 3.09 1.24
CA ASN A 201 -4.45 3.59 -0.08
C ASN A 201 -3.10 3.01 -0.57
N GLY A 202 -2.47 2.20 0.28
CA GLY A 202 -1.20 1.52 0.01
C GLY A 202 0.05 2.40 0.04
N ALA A 203 -0.03 3.65 0.50
CA ALA A 203 1.13 4.47 0.82
C ALA A 203 1.97 3.91 1.99
N ALA A 204 1.32 3.18 2.90
CA ALA A 204 1.96 2.47 3.99
C ALA A 204 1.44 1.05 4.10
N SER A 205 2.17 0.18 4.81
CA SER A 205 1.76 -1.21 5.05
C SER A 205 1.72 -1.51 6.54
N PRO A 206 0.67 -2.18 7.06
CA PRO A 206 0.71 -2.70 8.40
C PRO A 206 1.69 -3.88 8.48
N ILE A 207 2.27 -4.08 9.65
CA ILE A 207 3.21 -5.16 9.94
C ILE A 207 2.58 -6.06 11.00
N LEU A 208 2.48 -7.35 10.71
CA LEU A 208 2.04 -8.37 11.67
C LEU A 208 3.25 -9.23 12.07
N SER A 209 3.58 -9.24 13.37
CA SER A 209 4.74 -9.96 13.90
C SER A 209 4.38 -11.31 14.50
N SER A 210 3.25 -11.40 15.22
CA SER A 210 2.76 -12.65 15.80
C SER A 210 1.24 -12.63 15.95
N VAL A 211 0.65 -13.83 15.97
CA VAL A 211 -0.76 -14.09 16.30
C VAL A 211 -0.80 -15.27 17.24
N GLU A 212 -1.54 -15.15 18.33
CA GLU A 212 -1.71 -16.17 19.35
C GLU A 212 -3.20 -16.42 19.56
N ILE A 213 -3.55 -17.70 19.71
CA ILE A 213 -4.87 -18.12 20.16
C ILE A 213 -4.64 -18.91 21.44
N ASP A 214 -5.21 -18.41 22.53
CA ASP A 214 -5.16 -19.09 23.82
C ASP A 214 -6.24 -20.18 23.89
N PHE A 215 -5.95 -21.27 24.58
CA PHE A 215 -6.85 -22.41 24.76
C PHE A 215 -6.98 -22.75 26.24
N GLU A 216 -8.21 -23.02 26.66
CA GLU A 216 -8.58 -23.50 28.01
C GLU A 216 -8.91 -25.00 28.00
#